data_AF-A0AAU7N2N8-F1
#
_entry.id   AF-A0AAU7N2N8-F1
#
_cell.length_a   1.000
_cell.length_b   1.000
_cell.length_c   1.000
_cell.angle_alpha   90.00
_cell.angle_beta   90.00
_cell.angle_gamma   90.00
#
_symmetry.space_group_name_H-M   'P 1'
#
loop_
_entity.id
_entity.type
_entity.pdbx_description
1 polymer ?
#
loop_
_entity_poly.entity_id
_entity_poly.type
_entity_poly.pdbx_seq_one_letter_code
_entity_poly.pdbx_strand_id
1 'polypeptide(L)'
;MDTKLTLKLDQKIIERAKKYASNKKMSLSRIVEAYLQSLTSDMGKSEFEISPFVKSISTGTKIPTDIDPKKEYSEHLMKKHQ
;
A
#
# COMPACT_ATOMS: atom_id res chain seq x y z
N MET A 1 3.19 -10.96 18.82
CA MET A 1 4.19 -11.83 19.46
C MET A 1 5.55 -11.20 19.19
N ASP A 2 6.34 -11.00 20.23
CA ASP A 2 7.64 -10.33 20.10
C ASP A 2 8.74 -11.36 19.92
N THR A 3 9.62 -11.15 18.95
CA THR A 3 10.74 -12.05 18.65
C THR A 3 12.04 -11.25 18.55
N LYS A 4 13.16 -11.88 18.91
CA LYS A 4 14.48 -11.25 18.86
C LYS A 4 15.08 -11.45 17.47
N LEU A 5 15.38 -10.35 16.78
CA LEU A 5 16.17 -10.33 15.55
C LEU A 5 17.64 -10.05 15.88
N THR A 6 18.54 -10.96 15.49
CA THR A 6 20.00 -10.79 15.68
C THR A 6 20.66 -10.62 14.32
N LEU A 7 21.36 -9.50 14.10
CA LEU A 7 22.01 -9.15 12.84
C LEU A 7 23.53 -9.04 13.01
N LYS A 8 24.29 -9.55 12.05
CA LYS A 8 25.75 -9.35 11.98
C LYS A 8 26.05 -8.08 11.17
N LEU A 9 26.68 -7.11 11.81
CA LEU A 9 26.99 -5.79 11.23
C LEU A 9 28.41 -5.39 11.62
N ASP A 10 29.00 -4.46 10.87
CA ASP A 10 30.28 -3.86 11.24
C ASP A 10 30.16 -3.09 12.56
N GLN A 11 31.12 -3.29 13.47
CA GLN A 11 31.16 -2.64 14.78
C GLN A 11 31.14 -1.11 14.70
N LYS A 12 31.84 -0.52 13.72
CA LYS A 12 31.87 0.94 13.51
C LYS A 12 30.49 1.48 13.11
N ILE A 13 29.71 0.69 12.37
CA ILE A 13 28.34 1.05 12.01
C ILE A 13 27.44 1.02 13.25
N ILE A 14 27.56 -0.02 14.09
CA ILE A 14 26.79 -0.15 15.34
C ILE A 14 27.04 1.06 16.26
N GLU A 15 28.30 1.47 16.44
CA GLU A 15 28.65 2.61 17.27
C GLU A 15 28.05 3.93 16.76
N ARG A 16 28.16 4.19 15.45
CA ARG A 16 27.55 5.38 14.83
C ARG A 16 26.04 5.38 14.97
N ALA A 17 25.40 4.23 14.78
CA ALA A 17 23.95 4.08 14.89
C ALA A 17 23.46 4.29 16.33
N LYS A 18 24.17 3.76 17.34
CA LYS A 18 23.88 4.01 18.75
C LYS A 18 23.99 5.50 19.10
N LYS A 19 25.04 6.16 18.64
CA LYS A 19 25.22 7.62 18.86
C LYS A 19 24.07 8.42 18.23
N TYR A 20 23.68 8.08 17.00
CA TYR A 20 22.53 8.69 16.34
C TYR A 20 21.23 8.49 17.14
N ALA A 21 20.96 7.27 17.57
CA ALA A 21 19.76 6.94 18.34
C ALA A 21 19.71 7.70 19.68
N SER A 22 20.83 7.75 20.39
CA SER A 22 20.97 8.50 21.65
C SER A 22 20.73 10.01 21.45
N ASN A 23 21.31 10.61 20.41
CA ASN A 23 21.08 12.02 20.08
C ASN A 23 19.61 12.32 19.77
N LYS A 24 18.88 11.36 19.19
CA LYS A 24 17.45 11.45 18.92
C LYS A 24 16.57 11.03 20.10
N LYS A 25 17.16 10.69 21.25
CA LYS A 25 16.46 10.16 22.44
C LYS A 25 15.59 8.93 22.11
N MET A 26 16.08 8.06 21.22
CA MET A 26 15.40 6.84 20.79
C MET A 26 16.30 5.62 20.97
N SER A 27 15.69 4.44 21.08
CA SER A 27 16.45 3.18 21.03
C SER A 27 16.77 2.79 19.60
N LEU A 28 17.90 2.09 19.40
CA LEU A 28 18.27 1.56 18.10
C LEU A 28 17.24 0.54 17.58
N SER A 29 16.68 -0.29 18.47
CA SER A 29 15.63 -1.24 18.13
C SER A 29 14.38 -0.55 17.56
N ARG A 30 13.95 0.56 18.16
CA ARG A 30 12.79 1.33 17.70
C ARG A 30 13.01 1.93 16.31
N ILE A 31 14.22 2.37 16.01
CA ILE A 31 14.57 2.89 14.68
C ILE A 31 14.49 1.78 13.63
N VAL A 32 15.06 0.60 13.94
CA VAL A 32 15.06 -0.54 13.02
C VAL A 32 13.64 -1.08 12.82
N GLU A 33 12.87 -1.21 13.89
CA GLU A 33 11.46 -1.63 13.84
C GLU A 33 10.62 -0.70 12.96
N ALA A 34 10.72 0.62 13.18
CA ALA A 34 10.01 1.60 12.37
C ALA A 34 10.40 1.54 10.88
N TYR A 35 11.68 1.31 10.59
CA TYR A 35 12.16 1.16 9.21
C TYR A 35 11.63 -0.11 8.55
N LEU A 36 11.73 -1.26 9.24
CA LEU A 36 11.19 -2.53 8.73
C LEU A 36 9.68 -2.42 8.52
N GLN A 37 8.96 -1.81 9.46
CA GLN A 37 7.53 -1.53 9.32
C GLN A 37 7.24 -0.66 8.10
N SER A 38 8.02 0.40 7.85
CA SER A 38 7.88 1.23 6.65
C SER A 38 8.08 0.44 5.36
N LEU A 39 8.94 -0.57 5.34
CA LEU A 39 9.17 -1.42 4.17
C LEU A 39 8.06 -2.45 3.96
N THR A 40 7.44 -2.94 5.03
CA THR A 40 6.44 -4.00 4.97
C THR A 40 4.99 -3.50 5.04
N SER A 41 4.77 -2.21 5.32
CA SER A 41 3.42 -1.63 5.52
C SER A 41 2.49 -1.78 4.32
N ASP A 42 3.04 -1.89 3.10
CA ASP A 42 2.27 -2.12 1.88
C ASP A 42 2.33 -3.57 1.37
N MET A 43 3.23 -4.40 1.92
CA MET A 43 3.36 -5.82 1.54
C MET A 43 2.26 -6.72 2.14
N GLY A 44 1.49 -6.21 3.11
CA GLY A 44 0.36 -6.90 3.74
C GLY A 44 -1.02 -6.48 3.25
N LYS A 45 -1.10 -5.49 2.35
CA LYS A 45 -2.36 -5.10 1.72
C LYS A 45 -2.55 -5.97 0.48
N SER A 46 -3.09 -7.16 0.70
CA SER A 46 -3.71 -7.92 -0.39
C SER A 46 -4.84 -7.07 -0.96
N GLU A 47 -4.57 -6.39 -2.06
CA GLU A 47 -5.46 -5.42 -2.69
C GLU A 47 -5.83 -4.25 -1.77
N PHE A 48 -6.14 -3.11 -2.35
CA PHE A 48 -6.78 -2.04 -1.60
C PHE A 48 -8.06 -2.61 -0.98
N GLU A 49 -8.25 -2.49 0.34
CA GLU A 49 -9.56 -2.71 0.97
C GLU A 49 -10.52 -1.63 0.47
N ILE A 50 -11.09 -1.87 -0.71
CA ILE A 50 -12.22 -1.10 -1.21
C ILE A 50 -13.44 -1.47 -0.36
N SER A 51 -14.17 -0.45 0.10
CA SER A 51 -15.44 -0.65 0.82
C SER A 51 -16.31 -1.67 0.07
N PRO A 52 -17.09 -2.53 0.77
CA PRO A 52 -18.03 -3.46 0.13
C PRO A 52 -18.93 -2.79 -0.92
N PHE A 53 -19.27 -1.51 -0.70
CA PHE A 53 -20.00 -0.68 -1.65
C PHE A 53 -19.20 -0.37 -2.93
N VAL A 54 -17.91 -0.04 -2.81
CA VAL A 54 -17.05 0.21 -3.98
C VAL A 54 -16.78 -1.09 -4.75
N LYS A 55 -16.64 -2.21 -4.02
CA LYS A 55 -16.51 -3.55 -4.62
C LYS A 55 -17.76 -3.95 -5.41
N SER A 56 -18.95 -3.64 -4.90
CA SER A 56 -20.21 -3.96 -5.59
C SER A 56 -20.37 -3.19 -6.91
N ILE A 57 -19.86 -1.96 -7.00
CA ILE A 57 -19.83 -1.17 -8.25
C ILE A 57 -18.97 -1.86 -9.31
N SER A 58 -17.80 -2.37 -8.95
CA SER A 58 -16.86 -3.04 -9.87
C SER A 58 -17.41 -4.37 -10.42
N THR A 59 -18.17 -5.11 -9.60
CA THR A 59 -18.75 -6.40 -10.00
C THR A 59 -20.03 -6.31 -10.82
N GLY A 60 -20.60 -5.11 -10.99
CA GLY A 60 -21.94 -4.93 -11.54
C GLY A 60 -22.08 -5.10 -13.05
N THR A 61 -21.02 -4.83 -13.82
CA THR A 61 -21.09 -4.87 -15.29
C THR A 61 -19.77 -5.35 -15.89
N LYS A 62 -19.76 -6.56 -16.45
CA LYS A 62 -18.70 -6.96 -17.38
C LYS A 62 -18.87 -6.09 -18.63
N ILE A 63 -17.95 -5.16 -18.84
CA ILE A 63 -17.87 -4.36 -20.07
C ILE A 63 -17.38 -5.32 -21.16
N PRO A 64 -18.19 -5.63 -22.21
CA PRO A 64 -17.70 -6.40 -23.35
C PRO A 64 -16.42 -5.78 -23.91
N THR A 65 -15.45 -6.62 -24.23
CA THR A 65 -14.13 -6.19 -24.72
C THR A 65 -14.19 -5.51 -26.09
N ASP A 66 -15.34 -5.58 -26.77
CA ASP A 66 -15.61 -5.08 -28.12
C ASP A 66 -16.59 -3.90 -28.13
N ILE A 67 -16.61 -3.08 -27.08
CA ILE A 67 -17.41 -1.85 -27.05
C ILE A 67 -16.67 -0.72 -27.74
N ASP A 68 -17.31 -0.06 -28.71
CA ASP A 68 -16.94 1.27 -29.16
C ASP A 68 -17.60 2.32 -28.24
N PRO A 69 -16.84 2.93 -27.30
CA PRO A 69 -17.40 3.79 -26.27
C PRO A 69 -18.04 5.07 -26.85
N LYS A 70 -17.63 5.51 -28.04
CA LYS A 70 -18.20 6.70 -28.68
C LYS A 70 -19.60 6.43 -29.22
N LYS A 71 -19.79 5.26 -29.83
CA LYS A 71 -21.06 4.87 -30.43
C LYS A 71 -22.13 4.64 -29.36
N GLU A 72 -21.81 3.89 -28.32
CA GLU A 72 -22.76 3.65 -27.22
C GLU A 72 -23.16 4.93 -26.49
N TYR A 73 -22.21 5.85 -26.27
CA TYR A 73 -22.51 7.13 -25.65
C TYR A 73 -23.47 7.98 -26.49
N SER A 74 -23.25 8.01 -27.81
CA SER A 74 -24.13 8.72 -28.74
C SER A 74 -25.54 8.12 -28.75
N GLU A 75 -25.67 6.80 -28.84
CA GLU A 75 -26.97 6.11 -28.81
C GLU A 75 -27.71 6.34 -27.48
N HIS A 76 -26.99 6.31 -26.35
CA HIS A 76 -27.56 6.60 -25.04
C HIS A 76 -28.12 8.04 -24.96
N LEU A 77 -27.36 9.03 -25.42
CA LEU A 77 -27.81 10.43 -25.44
C LEU A 77 -29.04 10.63 -26.32
N MET A 78 -29.07 10.00 -27.49
CA MET A 78 -30.24 10.04 -28.37
C MET A 78 -31.49 9.47 -27.69
N LYS A 79 -31.36 8.33 -27.00
CA LYS A 79 -32.46 7.69 -26.28
C LYS A 79 -32.92 8.47 -25.04
N LYS A 80 -32.01 9.16 -24.35
CA LYS A 80 -32.32 9.95 -23.16
C LYS A 80 -33.11 11.23 -23.48
N HIS A 81 -32.82 11.82 -24.64
CA HIS A 81 -33.43 13.07 -25.09
C HIS A 81 -34.57 12.86 -26.10
N GLN A 82 -35.08 11.64 -26.19
CA GLN A 82 -36.29 11.25 -26.91
C GLN A 82 -37.47 11.16 -25.92
#